data_AF-A0A2K3PI27-F1
#
_entry.id   AF-A0A2K3PI27-F1
#
_cell.length_a   1.000
_cell.length_b   1.000
_cell.length_c   1.000
_cell.angle_alpha   90.00
_cell.angle_beta   90.00
_cell.angle_gamma   90.00
#
_symmetry.space_group_name_H-M   'P 1'
#
loop_
_entity.id
_entity.type
_entity.pdbx_description
1 polymer ?
#
loop_
_entity_poly.entity_id
_entity_poly.type
_entity_poly.pdbx_seq_one_letter_code
_entity_poly.pdbx_strand_id
1 'polypeptide(L)'
;TDRAAMLDEIVDYVKFLRLQVKVLSMSRLGGAGAVAPLVTDIPLSSVEEEGSEGGRNRPAWDKWSNDDTEKQVAKLMEENVGAAMQLLQSKALCIMPISLASAIYQSQPPDSSSIVKPETNPPS
;
A
#
# COMPACT_ATOMS: atom_id res chain seq x y z
N THR A 1 -17.22 -15.22 -46.21
CA THR A 1 -16.39 -15.83 -45.14
C THR A 1 -17.27 -16.82 -44.42
N ASP A 2 -16.82 -18.07 -44.39
CA ASP A 2 -17.59 -19.17 -43.82
C ASP A 2 -17.63 -19.06 -42.28
N ARG A 3 -18.78 -19.39 -41.70
CA ARG A 3 -19.02 -19.24 -40.26
C ARG A 3 -18.17 -20.22 -39.43
N ALA A 4 -17.80 -21.37 -39.98
CA ALA A 4 -16.93 -22.33 -39.30
C ALA A 4 -15.49 -21.81 -39.21
N ALA A 5 -14.98 -21.19 -40.28
CA ALA A 5 -13.65 -20.58 -40.27
C ALA A 5 -13.51 -19.48 -39.21
N MET A 6 -14.54 -18.64 -39.03
CA MET A 6 -14.55 -17.62 -37.97
C MET A 6 -14.50 -18.22 -36.56
N LEU A 7 -15.16 -19.36 -36.34
CA LEU A 7 -15.12 -20.05 -35.05
C LEU A 7 -13.75 -20.68 -34.79
N ASP A 8 -13.11 -21.23 -35.82
CA ASP A 8 -11.74 -21.76 -35.70
C ASP A 8 -10.74 -20.65 -35.34
N GLU A 9 -10.86 -19.47 -35.97
CA GLU A 9 -10.05 -18.29 -35.62
C GLU A 9 -10.26 -17.84 -34.17
N ILE A 10 -11.50 -17.82 -33.68
CA ILE A 10 -11.82 -17.49 -32.28
C ILE A 10 -11.23 -18.54 -31.32
N VAL A 11 -11.31 -19.82 -31.66
CA VAL A 11 -10.74 -20.91 -30.86
C VAL A 11 -9.22 -20.78 -30.76
N ASP A 12 -8.55 -20.44 -31.86
CA ASP A 12 -7.11 -20.23 -31.89
C ASP A 12 -6.69 -18.98 -31.11
N TYR A 13 -7.49 -17.91 -31.15
CA TYR A 13 -7.25 -16.74 -30.31
C TYR A 13 -7.39 -17.06 -28.82
N VAL A 14 -8.38 -17.87 -28.42
CA VAL A 14 -8.51 -18.31 -27.01
C VAL A 14 -7.32 -19.19 -26.58
N LYS A 15 -6.82 -20.07 -27.45
CA LYS A 15 -5.59 -20.85 -27.16
C LYS A 15 -4.37 -19.93 -26.98
N PHE A 16 -4.24 -18.91 -27.84
CA PHE A 16 -3.19 -17.91 -27.75
C PHE A 16 -3.26 -17.13 -26.43
N LEU A 17 -4.45 -16.65 -26.03
CA LEU A 17 -4.65 -15.97 -24.75
C LEU A 17 -4.32 -16.88 -23.55
N ARG A 18 -4.73 -18.14 -23.58
CA ARG A 18 -4.38 -19.12 -22.53
C ARG A 18 -2.88 -19.35 -22.42
N LEU A 19 -2.18 -19.42 -23.55
CA LEU A 19 -0.72 -19.55 -23.57
C LEU A 19 -0.05 -18.30 -22.99
N GLN A 20 -0.53 -17.10 -23.30
CA GLN A 20 -0.02 -15.86 -22.71
C GLN A 20 -0.17 -15.86 -21.18
N VAL A 21 -1.36 -16.21 -20.67
CA VAL A 21 -1.60 -16.30 -19.22
C VAL A 21 -0.68 -17.34 -18.58
N LYS A 22 -0.39 -18.46 -19.26
CA LYS A 22 0.54 -19.49 -18.81
C LYS A 22 1.99 -19.01 -18.78
N VAL A 23 2.46 -18.28 -19.80
CA VAL A 23 3.81 -17.71 -19.82
C VAL A 23 3.98 -16.70 -18.69
N LEU A 24 2.96 -15.89 -18.41
CA LEU A 24 2.96 -14.94 -17.29
C LEU A 24 2.98 -15.66 -15.93
N SER A 25 2.18 -16.71 -15.75
CA SER A 25 2.08 -17.43 -14.46
C SER A 25 3.26 -18.35 -14.18
N MET A 26 3.93 -18.86 -15.22
CA MET A 26 5.14 -19.68 -15.08
C MET A 26 6.41 -18.84 -14.87
N SER A 27 6.35 -17.53 -15.06
CA SER A 27 7.50 -16.62 -14.91
C SER A 27 7.78 -16.14 -13.48
N ARG A 28 7.14 -16.70 -12.44
CA ARG A 28 7.58 -16.52 -11.04
C ARG A 28 8.21 -17.79 -10.48
N LEU A 29 9.34 -18.22 -11.06
CA LEU A 29 10.22 -19.18 -10.39
C LEU A 29 11.69 -18.94 -10.77
N GLY A 30 12.30 -17.98 -10.09
CA GLY A 30 13.72 -17.66 -10.24
C GLY A 30 14.15 -16.58 -9.26
N GLY A 31 14.24 -16.91 -7.98
CA GLY A 31 14.75 -15.99 -6.96
C GLY A 31 14.69 -16.54 -5.54
N ALA A 32 15.77 -17.21 -5.14
CA ALA A 32 16.26 -17.46 -3.79
C ALA A 32 15.33 -18.15 -2.77
N GLY A 33 15.82 -19.29 -2.26
CA GLY A 33 15.24 -19.97 -1.11
C GLY A 33 15.26 -19.09 0.14
N ALA A 34 14.08 -18.92 0.72
CA ALA A 34 13.78 -18.85 2.15
C ALA A 34 12.26 -18.66 2.28
N VAL A 35 11.49 -19.70 1.93
CA VAL A 35 10.07 -19.75 2.30
C VAL A 35 10.01 -20.13 3.78
N ALA A 36 10.09 -19.14 4.65
CA ALA A 36 9.36 -19.23 5.91
C ALA A 36 7.89 -18.95 5.57
N PRO A 37 6.94 -19.86 5.88
CA PRO A 37 5.53 -19.57 5.74
C PRO A 37 5.15 -18.57 6.83
N LEU A 38 5.24 -17.28 6.51
CA LEU A 38 4.53 -16.27 7.30
C LEU A 38 3.12 -16.17 6.73
N VAL A 39 2.36 -17.23 6.99
CA VAL A 39 0.91 -17.16 7.10
C VAL A 39 0.64 -16.22 8.27
N THR A 40 0.41 -14.96 7.97
CA THR A 40 -0.50 -14.16 8.78
C THR A 40 -1.52 -13.59 7.83
N ASP A 41 -2.52 -14.41 7.51
CA ASP A 41 -3.90 -13.92 7.56
C ASP A 41 -4.05 -13.25 8.93
N ILE A 42 -3.76 -11.95 9.00
CA ILE A 42 -4.27 -11.12 10.08
C ILE A 42 -5.70 -10.83 9.62
N PRO A 43 -6.73 -11.49 10.19
CA PRO A 43 -8.06 -10.97 9.99
C PRO A 43 -8.04 -9.54 10.51
N LEU A 44 -8.36 -8.58 9.64
CA LEU A 44 -8.77 -7.24 10.06
C LEU A 44 -10.11 -7.38 10.80
N SER A 45 -10.07 -7.98 11.99
CA SER A 45 -11.22 -8.21 12.85
C SER A 45 -10.90 -7.61 14.21
N SER A 46 -11.75 -6.66 14.60
CA SER A 46 -11.88 -6.10 15.96
C SER A 46 -10.62 -5.55 16.60
N VAL A 47 -10.37 -4.26 16.40
CA VAL A 47 -10.17 -3.43 17.59
C VAL A 47 -11.54 -2.83 17.88
N GLU A 48 -12.19 -3.45 18.86
CA GLU A 48 -13.36 -2.92 19.52
C GLU A 48 -13.00 -1.56 20.11
N GLU A 49 -13.92 -0.63 19.88
CA GLU A 49 -14.00 0.68 20.48
C GLU A 49 -14.06 0.52 22.01
N GLU A 50 -13.02 0.95 22.73
CA GLU A 50 -13.15 1.18 24.17
C GLU A 50 -12.23 2.31 24.66
N GLY A 51 -12.86 3.40 25.13
CA GLY A 51 -12.37 4.10 26.32
C GLY A 51 -11.74 5.49 26.15
N SER A 52 -12.61 6.50 26.28
CA SER A 52 -12.35 7.83 26.88
C SER A 52 -11.70 8.96 26.07
N GLU A 53 -12.58 9.93 25.80
CA GLU A 53 -12.39 11.37 25.99
C GLU A 53 -11.47 12.14 25.04
N GLY A 54 -12.12 12.78 24.07
CA GLY A 54 -12.12 14.24 24.06
C GLY A 54 -10.80 14.90 23.71
N GLY A 55 -10.43 14.88 22.44
CA GLY A 55 -9.38 15.77 21.95
C GLY A 55 -9.01 15.51 20.51
N ARG A 56 -9.59 16.31 19.59
CA ARG A 56 -9.14 16.60 18.21
C ARG A 56 -8.31 15.52 17.52
N ASN A 57 -8.90 14.90 16.49
CA ASN A 57 -8.28 14.26 15.32
C ASN A 57 -6.81 14.68 15.08
N ARG A 58 -5.88 14.17 15.89
CA ARG A 58 -4.46 14.27 15.65
C ARG A 58 -4.20 13.06 14.75
N PRO A 59 -3.83 13.25 13.47
CA PRO A 59 -3.58 12.11 12.61
C PRO A 59 -2.63 11.16 13.33
N ALA A 60 -2.84 9.85 13.21
CA ALA A 60 -1.89 8.85 13.73
C ALA A 60 -0.44 9.17 13.30
N TRP A 61 -0.33 9.92 12.19
CA TRP A 61 0.89 10.49 11.63
C TRP A 61 1.64 11.53 12.51
N ASP A 62 1.01 12.14 13.51
CA ASP A 62 1.69 13.10 14.39
C ASP A 62 2.33 12.43 15.61
N LYS A 63 1.92 11.19 15.91
CA LYS A 63 2.45 10.40 17.04
C LYS A 63 3.68 9.58 16.66
N TRP A 64 3.81 9.15 15.39
CA TRP A 64 5.00 8.44 14.88
C TRP A 64 6.12 9.39 14.44
N SER A 65 5.79 10.63 14.04
CA SER A 65 6.77 11.68 13.71
C SER A 65 7.48 12.22 14.96
N ASN A 66 7.54 11.42 16.02
CA ASN A 66 8.50 11.64 17.09
C ASN A 66 9.87 11.18 16.57
N ASP A 67 10.82 12.10 16.60
CA ASP A 67 12.22 11.95 16.20
C ASP A 67 12.88 10.67 16.77
N ASP A 68 12.50 10.22 17.97
CA ASP A 68 13.00 8.97 18.58
C ASP A 68 12.58 7.72 17.80
N THR A 69 11.32 7.64 17.32
CA THR A 69 10.84 6.47 16.55
C THR A 69 11.47 6.44 15.17
N GLU A 70 11.59 7.60 14.52
CA GLU A 70 12.26 7.74 13.22
C GLU A 70 13.73 7.31 13.31
N LYS A 71 14.47 7.84 14.29
CA LYS A 71 15.87 7.47 14.53
C LYS A 71 16.04 5.99 14.81
N GLN A 72 15.14 5.40 15.61
CA GLN A 72 15.17 3.97 15.91
C GLN A 72 14.93 3.14 14.65
N VAL A 73 13.95 3.50 13.82
CA VAL A 73 13.68 2.81 12.56
C VAL A 73 14.86 2.97 11.60
N ALA A 74 15.44 4.17 11.47
CA ALA A 74 16.59 4.44 10.62
C ALA A 74 17.80 3.60 11.03
N LYS A 75 18.13 3.59 12.32
CA LYS A 75 19.21 2.75 12.87
C LYS A 75 18.97 1.26 12.59
N LEU A 76 17.75 0.77 12.84
CA LEU A 76 17.43 -0.63 12.58
C LEU A 76 17.43 -0.95 11.08
N MET A 77 17.07 -0.03 10.19
CA MET A 77 17.15 -0.23 8.74
C MET A 77 18.59 -0.44 8.25
N GLU A 78 19.58 0.15 8.93
CA GLU A 78 21.01 -0.04 8.63
C GLU A 78 21.58 -1.33 9.26
N GLU A 79 21.21 -1.64 10.51
CA GLU A 79 21.78 -2.76 11.27
C GLU A 79 21.02 -4.09 11.06
N ASN A 80 19.69 -4.06 11.09
CA ASN A 80 18.81 -5.23 11.01
C ASN A 80 17.41 -4.87 10.48
N VAL A 81 17.26 -4.96 9.16
CA VAL A 81 16.01 -4.68 8.45
C VAL A 81 14.84 -5.50 8.99
N GLY A 82 15.05 -6.74 9.44
CA GLY A 82 14.00 -7.60 9.98
C GLY A 82 13.40 -7.05 11.28
N ALA A 83 14.23 -6.55 12.19
CA ALA A 83 13.78 -5.92 13.43
C ALA A 83 13.05 -4.59 13.15
N ALA A 84 13.54 -3.81 12.18
CA ALA A 84 12.86 -2.60 11.75
C ALA A 84 11.47 -2.89 11.16
N MET A 85 11.34 -3.93 10.33
CA MET A 85 10.04 -4.36 9.78
C MET A 85 9.08 -4.80 10.88
N GLN A 86 9.55 -5.54 11.89
CA GLN A 86 8.74 -5.89 13.05
C GLN A 86 8.28 -4.67 13.83
N LEU A 87 9.15 -3.68 14.05
CA LEU A 87 8.81 -2.43 14.73
C LEU A 87 7.74 -1.65 13.93
N LEU A 88 7.90 -1.55 12.61
CA LEU A 88 6.91 -0.91 11.73
C LEU A 88 5.56 -1.64 11.79
N GLN A 89 5.56 -2.96 11.69
CA GLN A 89 4.35 -3.78 11.81
C GLN A 89 3.67 -3.63 13.17
N SER A 90 4.44 -3.61 14.27
CA SER A 90 3.90 -3.42 15.63
C SER A 90 3.17 -2.09 15.82
N LYS A 91 3.47 -1.12 14.95
CA LYS A 91 2.87 0.22 14.92
C LYS A 91 1.90 0.43 13.75
N ALA A 92 1.59 -0.62 12.98
CA ALA A 92 0.79 -0.56 11.76
C ALA A 92 1.32 0.44 10.71
N LEU A 93 2.65 0.53 10.57
CA LEU A 93 3.35 1.37 9.59
C LEU A 93 3.98 0.52 8.49
N CYS A 94 4.17 1.13 7.32
CA CYS A 94 4.86 0.51 6.19
C CYS A 94 5.83 1.51 5.53
N ILE A 95 6.85 0.98 4.86
CA ILE A 95 7.72 1.77 3.99
C ILE A 95 7.03 1.95 2.64
N MET A 96 6.96 3.19 2.17
CA MET A 96 6.41 3.53 0.87
C MET A 96 7.47 4.24 0.02
N PRO A 97 7.78 3.75 -1.20
CA PRO A 97 8.66 4.45 -2.11
C PRO A 97 8.12 5.84 -2.48
N ILE A 98 8.99 6.84 -2.60
CA ILE A 98 8.62 8.22 -2.92
C ILE A 98 7.82 8.30 -4.24
N SER A 99 8.26 7.57 -5.27
CA SER A 99 7.56 7.52 -6.56
C SER A 99 6.13 6.98 -6.43
N LEU A 100 5.92 6.00 -5.54
CA LEU A 100 4.61 5.43 -5.26
C LEU A 100 3.75 6.41 -4.46
N ALA A 101 4.30 7.03 -3.42
CA ALA A 101 3.63 8.06 -2.63
C ALA A 101 3.14 9.21 -3.51
N SER A 102 3.98 9.68 -4.43
CA SER A 102 3.65 10.75 -5.38
C SER A 102 2.53 10.36 -6.34
N ALA A 103 2.57 9.14 -6.88
CA ALA A 103 1.51 8.64 -7.76
C ALA A 103 0.16 8.49 -7.04
N ILE A 104 0.16 8.00 -5.80
CA ILE A 104 -1.06 7.86 -5.00
C ILE A 104 -1.64 9.23 -4.66
N TYR A 105 -0.81 10.16 -4.20
CA TYR A 105 -1.25 11.51 -3.83
C TYR A 105 -1.88 12.26 -5.02
N GLN A 106 -1.31 12.11 -6.22
CA GLN A 106 -1.85 12.72 -7.44
C GLN A 106 -3.16 12.05 -7.91
N SER A 107 -3.38 10.78 -7.58
CA SER A 107 -4.60 10.05 -7.92
C SER A 107 -5.79 10.35 -7.00
N GLN A 108 -5.56 11.06 -5.88
CA GLN A 108 -6.64 11.43 -4.98
C GLN A 108 -7.47 12.54 -5.64
N PRO A 109 -8.78 12.32 -5.89
CA PRO A 109 -9.65 13.40 -6.36
C PRO A 109 -9.63 14.54 -5.34
N PRO A 110 -9.74 15.82 -5.76
CA PRO A 110 -9.85 16.91 -4.81
C PRO A 110 -11.15 16.73 -4.01
N ASP A 111 -11.01 16.28 -2.77
CA ASP A 111 -12.10 16.26 -1.81
C ASP A 111 -12.56 17.71 -1.61
N SER A 112 -13.68 18.05 -2.24
CA SER A 112 -14.39 19.30 -1.99
C SER A 112 -14.96 19.28 -0.57
N SER A 113 -14.18 19.64 0.44
CA SER A 113 -14.69 19.93 1.78
C SER A 113 -14.00 21.18 2.35
N SER A 114 -14.75 22.28 2.23
CA SER A 114 -14.65 23.58 2.90
C SER A 114 -13.26 24.14 3.22
N ILE A 115 -12.76 24.90 2.25
CA ILE A 115 -11.89 26.05 2.47
C ILE A 115 -12.61 27.08 3.38
N VAL A 116 -12.44 27.01 4.69
CA VAL A 116 -12.77 28.16 5.56
C VAL A 116 -11.57 29.11 5.49
N LYS A 117 -11.66 30.03 4.52
CA LYS A 117 -10.74 31.15 4.29
C LYS A 117 -10.56 31.97 5.59
N PRO A 118 -9.34 32.14 6.12
CA PRO A 118 -9.06 33.22 7.05
C PRO A 118 -9.00 34.52 6.23
N GLU A 119 -10.03 35.35 6.36
CA GLU A 119 -10.05 36.70 5.84
C GLU A 119 -8.97 37.53 6.55
N THR A 120 -7.87 37.83 5.85
CA THR A 120 -6.84 38.75 6.33
C THR A 120 -7.33 40.18 6.10
N ASN A 121 -7.54 40.91 7.20
CA ASN A 121 -7.73 42.36 7.21
C ASN A 121 -6.39 43.05 6.90
N PRO A 122 -6.34 44.08 6.04
CA PRO A 122 -5.11 44.87 5.83
C PRO A 122 -4.91 45.89 6.96
N PRO A 123 -3.66 46.28 7.27
CA PRO A 123 -3.38 47.29 8.28
C PRO A 123 -3.30 48.71 7.69
N SER A 124 -3.77 49.67 8.51
CA SER A 124 -3.70 51.15 8.43
C SER A 124 -4.89 51.87 7.81
#